data_AF-N1PZZ3-F1
#
_entry.id   AF-N1PZZ3-F1
#
_cell.length_a   1.000
_cell.length_b   1.000
_cell.length_c   1.000
_cell.angle_alpha   90.00
_cell.angle_beta   90.00
_cell.angle_gamma   90.00
#
_symmetry.space_group_name_H-M   'P 1'
#
loop_
_entity.id
_entity.type
_entity.pdbx_description
1 polymer ?
#
loop_
_entity_poly.entity_id
_entity_poly.type
_entity_poly.pdbx_seq_one_letter_code
_entity_poly.pdbx_strand_id
1 'polypeptide(L)'
;LKATREDINGYSIWSRRQELQEPALYYTALYLASGIPVAEGLFPVQAALWLRLKTVEAMKEALDDPKRATSTPVILAVGRIALHEHIYGSRELAHNVHRPAQRRMINMRGGLANMNLPAMTVQLIVWTDSLLSAEAGTAPYFADVSREGSHYVGMAKRVKVVLQVPRQIAIQSYSPQEAMQVTNHCSPQRKHHPGYDGAIVAQLPKDE
;
A
#
# COMPACT_ATOMS: atom_id res chain seq x y z
N LEU A 1 13.78 -2.60 1.83
CA LEU A 1 13.31 -3.76 1.04
C LEU A 1 14.47 -4.72 0.88
N LYS A 2 14.24 -6.04 0.98
CA LYS A 2 15.25 -7.05 0.66
C LYS A 2 15.28 -7.20 -0.87
N ALA A 3 15.86 -6.23 -1.56
CA ALA A 3 15.80 -6.08 -3.02
C ALA A 3 17.09 -5.41 -3.56
N THR A 4 17.51 -5.77 -4.77
CA THR A 4 18.67 -5.13 -5.41
C THR A 4 18.31 -3.75 -5.97
N ARG A 5 19.32 -2.95 -6.34
CA ARG A 5 19.09 -1.65 -7.00
C ARG A 5 18.36 -1.81 -8.34
N GLU A 6 18.64 -2.88 -9.08
CA GLU A 6 17.96 -3.19 -10.33
C GLU A 6 16.47 -3.50 -10.10
N ASP A 7 16.16 -4.30 -9.07
CA ASP A 7 14.76 -4.59 -8.68
C ASP A 7 14.02 -3.29 -8.32
N ILE A 8 14.65 -2.42 -7.53
CA ILE A 8 14.07 -1.14 -7.12
C ILE A 8 13.79 -0.26 -8.34
N ASN A 9 14.71 -0.18 -9.30
CA ASN A 9 14.52 0.59 -10.52
C ASN A 9 13.37 0.02 -11.37
N GLY A 10 13.33 -1.31 -11.55
CA GLY A 10 12.27 -1.99 -12.28
C GLY A 10 10.89 -1.77 -11.65
N TYR A 11 10.79 -1.90 -10.33
CA TYR A 11 9.57 -1.58 -9.59
C TYR A 11 9.18 -0.12 -9.73
N SER A 12 10.14 0.81 -9.62
CA SER A 12 9.85 2.25 -9.68
C SER A 12 9.22 2.64 -11.02
N ILE A 13 9.76 2.12 -12.12
CA ILE A 13 9.20 2.31 -13.47
C ILE A 13 7.81 1.68 -13.57
N TRP A 14 7.64 0.45 -13.09
CA TRP A 14 6.36 -0.25 -13.14
C TRP A 14 5.27 0.44 -12.29
N SER A 15 5.58 0.76 -11.03
CA SER A 15 4.68 1.45 -10.09
C SER A 15 4.26 2.79 -10.64
N ARG A 16 5.19 3.56 -11.22
CA ARG A 16 4.86 4.87 -11.79
C ARG A 16 3.87 4.77 -12.95
N ARG A 17 4.00 3.73 -13.80
CA ARG A 17 3.02 3.49 -14.88
C ARG A 17 1.64 3.16 -14.31
N GLN A 18 1.56 2.36 -13.25
CA GLN A 18 0.28 2.05 -12.60
C GLN A 18 -0.34 3.32 -11.99
N GLU A 19 0.46 4.13 -11.30
CA GLU A 19 0.02 5.40 -10.69
C GLU A 19 -0.51 6.37 -11.75
N LEU A 20 0.20 6.57 -12.86
CA LEU A 20 -0.22 7.51 -13.90
C LEU A 20 -1.44 7.04 -14.73
N GLN A 21 -1.83 5.76 -14.63
CA GLN A 21 -2.96 5.20 -15.36
C GLN A 21 -4.26 5.15 -14.55
N GLU A 22 -4.19 5.27 -13.22
CA GLU A 22 -5.36 5.18 -12.34
C GLU A 22 -5.34 6.33 -11.33
N PRO A 23 -6.24 7.32 -11.46
CA PRO A 23 -6.35 8.46 -10.54
C PRO A 23 -6.40 8.06 -9.07
N ALA A 24 -7.10 6.97 -8.74
CA ALA A 24 -7.17 6.49 -7.36
C ALA A 24 -5.79 6.12 -6.80
N LEU A 25 -4.96 5.41 -7.57
CA LEU A 25 -3.63 5.05 -7.14
C LEU A 25 -2.70 6.26 -7.13
N TYR A 26 -2.84 7.16 -8.12
CA TYR A 26 -2.07 8.40 -8.18
C TYR A 26 -2.22 9.24 -6.91
N TYR A 27 -3.46 9.61 -6.57
CA TYR A 27 -3.74 10.45 -5.40
C TYR A 27 -3.40 9.72 -4.11
N THR A 28 -3.66 8.40 -4.03
CA THR A 28 -3.25 7.61 -2.87
C THR A 28 -1.73 7.60 -2.70
N ALA A 29 -0.95 7.53 -3.78
CA ALA A 29 0.51 7.53 -3.72
C ALA A 29 1.03 8.87 -3.19
N LEU A 30 0.45 9.98 -3.63
CA LEU A 30 0.78 11.32 -3.12
C LEU A 30 0.37 11.47 -1.65
N TYR A 31 -0.84 11.01 -1.29
CA TYR A 31 -1.32 11.04 0.08
C TYR A 31 -0.41 10.24 1.01
N LEU A 32 -0.06 9.00 0.64
CA LEU A 32 0.90 8.17 1.38
C LEU A 32 2.26 8.86 1.53
N ALA A 33 2.77 9.45 0.43
CA ALA A 33 4.05 10.15 0.43
C ALA A 33 4.06 11.40 1.32
N SER A 34 2.90 12.00 1.61
CA SER A 34 2.79 13.20 2.45
C SER A 34 3.04 12.93 3.93
N GLY A 35 2.87 11.69 4.41
CA GLY A 35 2.88 11.39 5.85
C GLY A 35 4.18 11.75 6.57
N ILE A 36 5.34 11.35 6.03
CA ILE A 36 6.65 11.68 6.62
C ILE A 36 6.89 13.20 6.60
N PRO A 37 6.78 13.89 5.44
CA PRO A 37 6.93 15.35 5.40
C PRO A 37 6.00 16.11 6.35
N VAL A 38 4.75 15.69 6.54
CA VAL A 38 3.85 16.32 7.54
C VAL A 38 4.37 16.11 8.95
N ALA A 39 4.77 14.88 9.30
CA ALA A 39 5.33 14.56 10.62
C ALA A 39 6.63 15.34 10.93
N GLU A 40 7.38 15.70 9.89
CA GLU A 40 8.62 16.49 9.98
C GLU A 40 8.38 18.01 9.87
N GLY A 41 7.14 18.47 9.69
CA GLY A 41 6.82 19.88 9.52
C GLY A 41 7.24 20.47 8.16
N LEU A 42 7.57 19.62 7.18
CA LEU A 42 8.01 19.97 5.83
C LEU A 42 6.86 20.04 4.82
N PHE A 43 5.66 19.59 5.20
CA PHE A 43 4.48 19.62 4.34
C PHE A 43 3.23 20.03 5.13
N PRO A 44 2.40 20.96 4.63
CA PRO A 44 1.20 21.40 5.34
C PRO A 44 0.18 20.27 5.49
N VAL A 45 -0.37 20.10 6.70
CA VAL A 45 -1.43 19.11 6.97
C VAL A 45 -2.67 19.36 6.11
N GLN A 46 -2.98 20.61 5.78
CA GLN A 46 -4.10 20.98 4.91
C GLN A 46 -3.90 20.45 3.48
N ALA A 47 -2.67 20.50 2.97
CA ALA A 47 -2.36 19.94 1.66
C ALA A 47 -2.48 18.40 1.68
N ALA A 48 -2.09 17.76 2.78
CA ALA A 48 -2.29 16.31 2.96
C ALA A 48 -3.78 15.94 3.05
N LEU A 49 -4.60 16.75 3.73
CA LEU A 49 -6.06 16.59 3.78
C LEU A 49 -6.70 16.76 2.40
N TRP A 50 -6.21 17.69 1.58
CA TRP A 50 -6.66 17.82 0.19
C TRP A 50 -6.32 16.56 -0.62
N LEU A 51 -5.12 15.99 -0.45
CA LEU A 51 -4.75 14.70 -1.07
C LEU A 51 -5.64 13.55 -0.58
N ARG A 52 -6.03 13.54 0.70
CA ARG A 52 -6.99 12.58 1.25
C ARG A 52 -8.35 12.71 0.57
N LEU A 53 -8.86 13.93 0.42
CA LEU A 53 -10.12 14.20 -0.29
C LEU A 53 -10.06 13.70 -1.75
N LYS A 54 -8.99 14.04 -2.48
CA LYS A 54 -8.79 13.56 -3.86
C LYS A 54 -8.68 12.04 -3.96
N THR A 55 -8.08 11.40 -2.96
CA THR A 55 -8.05 9.95 -2.86
C THR A 55 -9.45 9.37 -2.72
N VAL A 56 -10.30 9.93 -1.85
CA VAL A 56 -11.69 9.47 -1.66
C VAL A 56 -12.53 9.67 -2.91
N GLU A 57 -12.46 10.84 -3.55
CA GLU A 57 -13.19 11.15 -4.79
C GLU A 57 -12.83 10.15 -5.90
N ALA A 58 -11.53 10.00 -6.18
CA ALA A 58 -11.06 9.09 -7.22
C ALA A 58 -11.36 7.62 -6.90
N MET A 59 -11.37 7.25 -5.62
CA MET A 59 -11.70 5.89 -5.20
C MET A 59 -13.18 5.59 -5.38
N LYS A 60 -14.07 6.54 -5.07
CA LYS A 60 -15.50 6.39 -5.34
C LYS A 60 -15.74 6.14 -6.83
N GLU A 61 -15.18 6.97 -7.71
CA GLU A 61 -15.30 6.79 -9.16
C GLU A 61 -14.74 5.43 -9.65
N ALA A 62 -13.62 4.98 -9.08
CA ALA A 62 -13.02 3.71 -9.45
C ALA A 62 -13.85 2.50 -8.99
N LEU A 63 -14.50 2.58 -7.83
CA LEU A 63 -15.36 1.52 -7.30
C LEU A 63 -16.73 1.47 -8.00
N ASP A 64 -17.23 2.61 -8.47
CA ASP A 64 -18.48 2.69 -9.24
C ASP A 64 -18.33 2.14 -10.67
N ASP A 65 -17.10 2.00 -11.20
CA ASP A 65 -16.82 1.37 -12.49
C ASP A 65 -16.42 -0.11 -12.32
N PRO A 66 -17.24 -1.09 -12.78
CA PRO A 66 -16.94 -2.51 -12.65
C PRO A 66 -15.61 -2.96 -13.26
N LYS A 67 -15.11 -2.27 -14.29
CA LYS A 67 -13.82 -2.59 -14.92
C LYS A 67 -12.64 -2.14 -14.07
N ARG A 68 -12.81 -1.07 -13.29
CA ARG A 68 -11.77 -0.47 -12.44
C ARG A 68 -11.82 -1.00 -11.02
N ALA A 69 -13.00 -1.32 -10.49
CA ALA A 69 -13.24 -1.62 -9.08
C ALA A 69 -12.33 -2.70 -8.48
N THR A 70 -11.92 -3.69 -9.27
CA THR A 70 -10.96 -4.73 -8.86
C THR A 70 -9.69 -4.75 -9.72
N SER A 71 -9.33 -3.62 -10.33
CA SER A 71 -8.09 -3.49 -11.09
C SER A 71 -6.88 -3.52 -10.16
N THR A 72 -5.71 -3.90 -10.68
CA THR A 72 -4.46 -3.91 -9.92
C THR A 72 -4.19 -2.56 -9.24
N PRO A 73 -4.27 -1.40 -9.94
CA PRO A 73 -3.99 -0.13 -9.29
C PRO A 73 -4.95 0.21 -8.13
N VAL A 74 -6.24 -0.10 -8.26
CA VAL A 74 -7.23 0.14 -7.18
C VAL A 74 -6.94 -0.76 -5.97
N ILE A 75 -6.58 -2.02 -6.18
CA ILE A 75 -6.18 -2.92 -5.08
C ILE A 75 -4.93 -2.40 -4.35
N LEU A 76 -3.95 -1.88 -5.10
CA LEU A 76 -2.76 -1.27 -4.51
C LEU A 76 -3.10 0.01 -3.74
N ALA A 77 -4.04 0.81 -4.23
CA ALA A 77 -4.51 2.01 -3.56
C ALA A 77 -5.11 1.67 -2.19
N VAL A 78 -6.03 0.69 -2.12
CA VAL A 78 -6.66 0.28 -0.85
C VAL A 78 -5.61 -0.19 0.18
N GLY A 79 -4.59 -0.93 -0.25
CA GLY A 79 -3.48 -1.33 0.65
C GLY A 79 -2.64 -0.15 1.15
N ARG A 80 -2.37 0.83 0.28
CA ARG A 80 -1.64 2.05 0.65
C ARG A 80 -2.44 2.94 1.60
N ILE A 81 -3.77 3.02 1.43
CA ILE A 81 -4.66 3.70 2.39
C ILE A 81 -4.60 2.99 3.75
N ALA A 82 -4.70 1.66 3.77
CA ALA A 82 -4.59 0.89 5.02
C ALA A 82 -3.27 1.17 5.76
N LEU A 83 -2.15 1.20 5.02
CA LEU A 83 -0.84 1.53 5.58
C LEU A 83 -0.79 2.96 6.13
N HIS A 84 -1.30 3.93 5.37
CA HIS A 84 -1.28 5.33 5.77
C HIS A 84 -2.11 5.58 7.03
N GLU A 85 -3.36 5.09 7.05
CA GLU A 85 -4.25 5.19 8.20
C GLU A 85 -3.65 4.48 9.42
N HIS A 86 -2.94 3.36 9.23
CA HIS A 86 -2.26 2.67 10.32
C HIS A 86 -1.11 3.49 10.95
N ILE A 87 -0.32 4.19 10.12
CA ILE A 87 0.85 4.93 10.59
C ILE A 87 0.48 6.32 11.12
N TYR A 88 -0.40 7.04 10.42
CA TYR A 88 -0.64 8.48 10.63
C TYR A 88 -2.10 8.86 10.90
N GLY A 89 -3.05 7.95 10.68
CA GLY A 89 -4.49 8.23 10.75
C GLY A 89 -5.22 7.29 11.70
N SER A 90 -6.39 6.82 11.28
CA SER A 90 -7.24 5.93 12.07
C SER A 90 -6.80 4.48 11.92
N ARG A 91 -6.15 3.96 12.98
CA ARG A 91 -5.84 2.53 13.09
C ARG A 91 -7.08 1.66 13.00
N GLU A 92 -8.21 2.11 13.55
CA GLU A 92 -9.47 1.39 13.45
C GLU A 92 -9.89 1.18 11.99
N LEU A 93 -9.89 2.24 11.18
CA LEU A 93 -10.20 2.14 9.75
C LEU A 93 -9.20 1.27 9.00
N ALA A 94 -7.91 1.40 9.31
CA ALA A 94 -6.87 0.58 8.71
C ALA A 94 -7.15 -0.92 8.90
N HIS A 95 -7.46 -1.34 10.14
CA HIS A 95 -7.59 -2.75 10.51
C HIS A 95 -8.97 -3.34 10.24
N ASN A 96 -10.04 -2.57 10.43
CA ASN A 96 -11.42 -3.07 10.32
C ASN A 96 -12.03 -2.86 8.93
N VAL A 97 -11.52 -1.89 8.16
CA VAL A 97 -12.09 -1.52 6.86
C VAL A 97 -11.12 -1.82 5.73
N HIS A 98 -9.99 -1.11 5.66
CA HIS A 98 -9.15 -1.08 4.46
C HIS A 98 -8.33 -2.35 4.26
N ARG A 99 -7.67 -2.87 5.31
CA ARG A 99 -6.90 -4.11 5.22
C ARG A 99 -7.78 -5.32 4.84
N PRO A 100 -8.95 -5.56 5.47
CA PRO A 100 -9.88 -6.61 5.01
C PRO A 100 -10.40 -6.37 3.59
N ALA A 101 -10.66 -5.11 3.20
CA ALA A 101 -11.11 -4.79 1.84
C ALA A 101 -10.07 -5.18 0.78
N GLN A 102 -8.80 -4.84 0.99
CA GLN A 102 -7.72 -5.23 0.08
C GLN A 102 -7.67 -6.76 -0.11
N ARG A 103 -7.73 -7.53 0.98
CA ARG A 103 -7.77 -8.99 0.92
C ARG A 103 -8.96 -9.50 0.09
N ARG A 104 -10.16 -8.96 0.33
CA ARG A 104 -11.35 -9.37 -0.44
C ARG A 104 -11.17 -9.10 -1.93
N MET A 105 -10.63 -7.94 -2.31
CA MET A 105 -10.40 -7.61 -3.71
C MET A 105 -9.34 -8.51 -4.36
N ILE A 106 -8.28 -8.87 -3.62
CA ILE A 106 -7.28 -9.85 -4.07
C ILE A 106 -7.95 -11.22 -4.28
N ASN A 107 -8.82 -11.66 -3.37
CA ASN A 107 -9.56 -12.91 -3.50
C ASN A 107 -10.50 -12.91 -4.71
N MET A 108 -11.15 -11.77 -5.02
CA MET A 108 -11.96 -11.61 -6.23
C MET A 108 -11.13 -11.77 -7.52
N ARG A 109 -9.81 -11.54 -7.45
CA ARG A 109 -8.86 -11.79 -8.55
C ARG A 109 -8.30 -13.22 -8.55
N GLY A 110 -8.81 -14.10 -7.69
CA GLY A 110 -8.34 -15.48 -7.54
C GLY A 110 -7.07 -15.60 -6.71
N GLY A 111 -6.75 -14.60 -5.88
CA GLY A 111 -5.57 -14.60 -5.01
C GLY A 111 -4.35 -13.91 -5.62
N LEU A 112 -3.31 -13.69 -4.80
CA LEU A 112 -2.10 -12.96 -5.21
C LEU A 112 -1.41 -13.57 -6.43
N ALA A 113 -1.33 -14.90 -6.52
CA ALA A 113 -0.72 -15.61 -7.63
C ALA A 113 -1.38 -15.30 -8.99
N ASN A 114 -2.69 -15.03 -8.99
CA ASN A 114 -3.46 -14.77 -10.21
C ASN A 114 -3.45 -13.29 -10.63
N MET A 115 -2.86 -12.41 -9.83
CA MET A 115 -2.75 -10.98 -10.16
C MET A 115 -1.58 -10.64 -11.10
N ASN A 116 -0.66 -11.59 -11.31
CA ASN A 116 0.52 -11.42 -12.17
C ASN A 116 1.35 -10.15 -11.84
N LEU A 117 1.55 -9.91 -10.54
CA LEU A 117 2.31 -8.78 -10.04
C LEU A 117 3.83 -9.03 -10.13
N PRO A 118 4.65 -7.97 -10.29
CA PRO A 118 6.09 -8.07 -10.07
C PRO A 118 6.39 -8.54 -8.65
N ALA A 119 7.46 -9.32 -8.50
CA ALA A 119 7.85 -9.90 -7.21
C ALA A 119 8.01 -8.84 -6.10
N MET A 120 8.59 -7.69 -6.41
CA MET A 120 8.75 -6.60 -5.45
C MET A 120 7.41 -5.99 -5.00
N THR A 121 6.40 -5.95 -5.89
CA THR A 121 5.04 -5.52 -5.51
C THR A 121 4.38 -6.53 -4.58
N VAL A 122 4.58 -7.84 -4.81
CA VAL A 122 4.11 -8.89 -3.90
C VAL A 122 4.82 -8.76 -2.55
N GLN A 123 6.14 -8.58 -2.54
CA GLN A 123 6.92 -8.36 -1.33
C GLN A 123 6.40 -7.17 -0.51
N LEU A 124 6.01 -6.07 -1.17
CA LEU A 124 5.42 -4.90 -0.52
C LEU A 124 4.05 -5.19 0.08
N ILE A 125 3.14 -5.86 -0.64
CA ILE A 125 1.82 -6.24 -0.12
C ILE A 125 1.97 -7.13 1.12
N VAL A 126 2.84 -8.13 1.02
CA VAL A 126 3.11 -9.09 2.10
C VAL A 126 3.77 -8.43 3.30
N TRP A 127 4.73 -7.52 3.08
CA TRP A 127 5.34 -6.72 4.14
C TRP A 127 4.31 -5.83 4.84
N THR A 128 3.46 -5.13 4.08
CA THR A 128 2.40 -4.29 4.65
C THR A 128 1.44 -5.11 5.50
N ASP A 129 0.96 -6.25 5.00
CA ASP A 129 0.08 -7.13 5.77
C ASP A 129 0.77 -7.66 7.04
N SER A 130 2.04 -8.02 6.96
CA SER A 130 2.83 -8.48 8.11
C SER A 130 3.00 -7.39 9.18
N LEU A 131 3.31 -6.15 8.77
CA LEU A 131 3.39 -4.99 9.66
C LEU A 131 2.06 -4.75 10.39
N LEU A 132 0.96 -4.63 9.63
CA LEU A 132 -0.36 -4.36 10.19
C LEU A 132 -0.83 -5.50 11.11
N SER A 133 -0.45 -6.73 10.79
CA SER A 133 -0.78 -7.91 11.62
C SER A 133 -0.04 -7.89 12.94
N ALA A 134 1.26 -7.62 12.90
CA ALA A 134 2.14 -7.57 14.07
C ALA A 134 1.61 -6.56 15.09
N GLU A 135 1.31 -5.35 14.63
CA GLU A 135 0.84 -4.28 15.51
C GLU A 135 -0.60 -4.48 16.01
N ALA A 136 -1.43 -5.21 15.26
CA ALA A 136 -2.79 -5.55 15.69
C ALA A 136 -2.87 -6.83 16.54
N GLY A 137 -1.76 -7.56 16.72
CA GLY A 137 -1.78 -8.86 17.40
C GLY A 137 -2.58 -9.93 16.65
N THR A 138 -2.63 -9.86 15.32
CA THR A 138 -3.40 -10.79 14.46
C THR A 138 -2.47 -11.62 13.56
N ALA A 139 -3.00 -12.69 12.96
CA ALA A 139 -2.26 -13.43 11.94
C ALA A 139 -2.23 -12.65 10.60
N PRO A 140 -1.10 -12.66 9.86
CA PRO A 140 -1.04 -12.17 8.49
C PRO A 140 -1.94 -13.00 7.56
N TYR A 141 -2.63 -12.31 6.67
CA TYR A 141 -3.44 -12.90 5.61
C TYR A 141 -2.61 -13.60 4.55
N PHE A 142 -1.37 -13.15 4.32
CA PHE A 142 -0.45 -13.70 3.31
C PHE A 142 0.78 -14.39 3.92
N ALA A 143 0.61 -14.99 5.10
CA ALA A 143 1.69 -15.67 5.81
C ALA A 143 2.28 -16.85 5.01
N ASP A 144 1.46 -17.51 4.19
CA ASP A 144 1.81 -18.62 3.31
C ASP A 144 2.74 -18.21 2.16
N VAL A 145 2.60 -16.98 1.64
CA VAL A 145 3.48 -16.41 0.62
C VAL A 145 4.87 -16.11 1.18
N SER A 146 4.96 -15.88 2.49
CA SER A 146 6.21 -15.52 3.19
C SER A 146 7.02 -16.71 3.70
N ARG A 147 6.47 -17.94 3.67
CA ARG A 147 7.14 -19.13 4.22
C ARG A 147 8.38 -19.49 3.41
N GLU A 148 9.46 -19.87 4.09
CA GLU A 148 10.64 -20.46 3.44
C GLU A 148 10.20 -21.68 2.59
N GLY A 149 10.63 -21.72 1.32
CA GLY A 149 10.19 -22.72 0.35
C GLY A 149 8.86 -22.42 -0.36
N SER A 150 8.16 -21.34 0.01
CA SER A 150 7.00 -20.84 -0.74
C SER A 150 7.46 -20.15 -2.02
N HIS A 151 6.82 -20.53 -3.13
CA HIS A 151 7.13 -19.99 -4.44
C HIS A 151 5.94 -19.21 -4.98
N TYR A 152 6.10 -17.89 -5.07
CA TYR A 152 5.19 -17.07 -5.85
C TYR A 152 5.44 -17.37 -7.33
N VAL A 153 4.44 -17.89 -8.04
CA VAL A 153 4.52 -18.07 -9.48
C VAL A 153 4.03 -16.78 -10.13
N GLY A 154 4.95 -15.98 -10.67
CA GLY A 154 4.64 -14.73 -11.39
C GLY A 154 5.50 -14.56 -12.63
N MET A 155 5.15 -13.59 -13.48
CA MET A 155 5.87 -13.36 -14.74
C MET A 155 7.20 -12.63 -14.49
N ALA A 156 8.32 -13.33 -14.69
CA ALA A 156 9.64 -12.73 -14.76
C ALA A 156 9.97 -12.39 -16.23
N LYS A 157 10.31 -11.14 -16.54
CA LYS A 157 10.84 -10.76 -17.85
C LYS A 157 12.27 -11.27 -18.01
N ARG A 158 12.58 -11.97 -19.11
CA ARG A 158 13.96 -12.08 -19.63
C ARG A 158 14.19 -11.04 -20.71
N VAL A 159 15.37 -10.42 -20.69
CA VAL A 159 15.81 -9.35 -21.61
C VAL A 159 16.04 -9.84 -23.05
N LYS A 160 15.99 -11.15 -23.30
CA LYS A 160 16.06 -11.74 -24.65
C LYS A 160 15.06 -12.89 -24.76
N VAL A 161 14.21 -12.85 -25.79
CA VAL A 161 13.15 -13.81 -26.16
C VAL A 161 11.81 -13.64 -25.43
N VAL A 162 10.78 -13.32 -26.22
CA VAL A 162 9.36 -13.20 -25.85
C VAL A 162 8.80 -14.59 -25.55
N LEU A 163 9.13 -15.15 -24.39
CA LEU A 163 8.45 -16.30 -23.81
C LEU A 163 8.21 -16.01 -22.33
N GLN A 164 6.94 -15.79 -21.99
CA GLN A 164 6.45 -15.64 -20.62
C GLN A 164 6.42 -17.02 -19.96
N VAL A 165 7.45 -17.36 -19.19
CA VAL A 165 7.52 -18.64 -18.47
C VAL A 165 7.17 -18.39 -17.00
N PRO A 166 6.16 -19.10 -16.43
CA PRO A 166 5.88 -19.05 -15.01
C PRO A 166 7.13 -19.48 -14.24
N ARG A 167 7.69 -18.60 -13.41
CA ARG A 167 8.84 -18.93 -12.57
C ARG A 167 8.41 -18.87 -11.11
N GLN A 168 8.78 -19.90 -10.37
CA GLN A 168 8.75 -19.90 -8.92
C GLN A 168 9.74 -18.84 -8.41
N ILE A 169 9.23 -17.79 -7.78
CA ILE A 169 10.02 -16.71 -7.19
C ILE A 169 9.85 -16.81 -5.68
N ALA A 170 10.97 -17.02 -4.98
CA ALA A 170 10.99 -16.89 -3.53
C ALA A 170 10.82 -15.40 -3.16
N ILE A 171 9.76 -15.06 -2.43
CA ILE A 171 9.57 -13.70 -1.93
C ILE A 171 10.32 -13.59 -0.61
N GLN A 172 11.43 -12.85 -0.61
CA GLN A 172 12.13 -12.54 0.64
C GLN A 172 11.27 -11.58 1.47
N SER A 173 10.48 -12.13 2.39
CA SER A 173 9.61 -11.31 3.23
C SER A 173 10.33 -10.83 4.50
N TYR A 174 9.67 -9.90 5.19
CA TYR A 174 10.06 -9.43 6.50
C TYR A 174 9.32 -10.25 7.55
N SER A 175 10.00 -10.63 8.65
CA SER A 175 9.29 -11.07 9.84
C SER A 175 8.43 -9.93 10.39
N PRO A 176 7.38 -10.23 11.18
CA PRO A 176 6.60 -9.22 11.89
C PRO A 176 7.47 -8.19 12.63
N GLN A 177 8.51 -8.67 13.33
CA GLN A 177 9.43 -7.82 14.10
C GLN A 177 10.30 -6.95 13.18
N GLU A 178 10.84 -7.51 12.10
CA GLU A 178 11.61 -6.73 11.12
C GLU A 178 10.72 -5.67 10.45
N ALA A 179 9.46 -5.99 10.14
CA ALA A 179 8.52 -5.06 9.53
C ALA A 179 8.25 -3.86 10.43
N MET A 180 8.02 -4.08 11.73
CA MET A 180 7.88 -3.02 12.73
C MET A 180 9.17 -2.18 12.86
N GLN A 181 10.35 -2.83 12.88
CA GLN A 181 11.64 -2.15 12.97
C GLN A 181 11.87 -1.22 11.77
N VAL A 182 11.57 -1.68 10.55
CA VAL A 182 11.67 -0.84 9.33
C VAL A 182 10.78 0.39 9.46
N THR A 183 9.52 0.23 9.87
CA THR A 183 8.60 1.37 10.06
C THR A 183 9.11 2.35 11.12
N ASN A 184 9.63 1.83 12.24
CA ASN A 184 10.22 2.65 13.30
C ASN A 184 11.43 3.44 12.84
N HIS A 185 12.30 2.83 12.03
CA HIS A 185 13.51 3.45 11.53
C HIS A 185 13.24 4.46 10.42
N CYS A 186 12.33 4.15 9.49
CA CYS A 186 12.04 4.99 8.32
C CYS A 186 11.13 6.18 8.62
N SER A 187 10.36 6.14 9.71
CA SER A 187 9.51 7.27 10.14
C SER A 187 9.66 7.49 11.65
N PRO A 188 10.83 7.99 12.10
CA PRO A 188 11.11 8.16 13.52
C PRO A 188 10.21 9.22 14.15
N GLN A 189 9.84 10.24 13.39
CA GLN A 189 8.99 11.35 13.84
C GLN A 189 7.49 11.10 13.64
N ARG A 190 7.05 9.88 13.27
CA ARG A 190 5.62 9.62 12.97
C ARG A 190 4.65 10.03 14.07
N LYS A 191 5.09 10.01 15.34
CA LYS A 191 4.28 10.41 16.49
C LYS A 191 4.01 11.92 16.55
N HIS A 192 4.78 12.73 15.82
CA HIS A 192 4.55 14.17 15.66
C HIS A 192 3.52 14.48 14.57
N HIS A 193 3.12 13.49 13.77
CA HIS A 193 2.02 13.69 12.82
C HIS A 193 0.75 14.07 13.60
N PRO A 194 0.09 15.20 13.29
CA PRO A 194 -1.04 15.71 14.06
C PRO A 194 -2.33 14.87 13.92
N GLY A 195 -2.27 13.82 13.11
CA GLY A 195 -3.44 13.06 12.67
C GLY A 195 -4.31 13.86 11.72
N TYR A 196 -5.46 13.31 11.36
CA TYR A 196 -6.42 13.94 10.45
C TYR A 196 -7.77 14.25 11.10
N ASP A 197 -8.09 13.60 12.22
CA ASP A 197 -9.41 13.70 12.85
C ASP A 197 -9.54 14.96 13.74
N GLY A 198 -8.43 15.44 14.32
CA GLY A 198 -8.40 16.68 15.11
C GLY A 198 -8.32 17.96 14.27
N ALA A 199 -7.82 17.87 13.02
CA ALA A 199 -7.62 19.02 12.15
C ALA A 199 -8.92 19.55 11.52
N ILE A 200 -9.97 18.73 11.43
CA ILE A 200 -11.28 19.11 10.89
C ILE A 200 -12.05 20.00 11.90
N VAL A 201 -11.88 19.75 13.21
CA VAL A 201 -12.66 20.44 14.26
C VAL A 201 -12.14 21.86 14.53
N ALA A 202 -10.86 22.12 14.31
CA ALA A 202 -10.26 23.41 14.63
C ALA A 202 -10.63 24.55 13.67
N GLN A 203 -11.34 24.28 12.55
CA GLN A 203 -11.50 25.24 11.45
C GLN A 203 -12.87 25.24 10.76
N LEU A 204 -13.88 24.54 11.28
CA LEU A 204 -15.25 24.91 10.91
C LEU A 204 -15.51 26.33 11.44
N PRO A 205 -16.02 27.28 10.63
CA PRO A 205 -16.52 28.53 11.16
C PRO A 205 -17.48 28.17 12.28
N LYS A 206 -17.29 28.77 13.46
CA LYS A 206 -18.36 28.77 14.45
C LYS A 206 -19.49 29.55 13.78
N ASP A 207 -20.62 28.90 13.54
CA ASP A 207 -21.80 29.55 12.99
C ASP A 207 -22.04 30.86 13.75
N GLU A 208 -21.97 31.99 13.04
CA GLU A 208 -22.46 33.31 13.49
C GLU A 208 -23.95 33.42 13.19
#